data_AF-A0A354I365-F1
#
_entry.id   AF-A0A354I365-F1
#
_cell.length_a   1.000
_cell.length_b   1.000
_cell.length_c   1.000
_cell.angle_alpha   90.00
_cell.angle_beta   90.00
_cell.angle_gamma   90.00
#
_symmetry.space_group_name_H-M   'P 1'
#
loop_
_entity.id
_entity.type
_entity.pdbx_description
1 polymer ?
#
loop_
_entity_poly.entity_id
_entity_poly.type
_entity_poly.pdbx_seq_one_letter_code
_entity_poly.pdbx_strand_id
1 'polypeptide(L)' 'SKPALVVELKYDKTAGTALQQIKNRQYTQAVKGYSGEILLVGINYNKKNRDKPHSCMIEKIEK' A
#
# COMPACT_ATOMS: atom_id res chain seq x y z
N SER A 1 -21.33 2.77 -3.73
CA SER A 1 -19.85 2.79 -3.86
C SER A 1 -19.31 1.40 -3.65
N LYS A 2 -18.15 1.08 -4.22
CA LYS A 2 -17.40 -0.16 -3.96
C LYS A 2 -15.98 0.24 -3.51
N PRO A 3 -15.80 0.68 -2.25
CA PRO A 3 -14.49 1.11 -1.78
C PRO A 3 -13.50 -0.05 -1.75
N ALA A 4 -12.20 0.26 -1.79
CA ALA A 4 -11.16 -0.77 -1.81
C ALA A 4 -9.89 -0.35 -1.07
N LEU A 5 -9.17 -1.35 -0.57
CA LEU A 5 -7.82 -1.21 -0.03
C LEU A 5 -6.87 -2.09 -0.84
N VAL A 6 -5.78 -1.52 -1.32
CA VAL A 6 -4.66 -2.27 -1.89
C VAL A 6 -3.49 -2.19 -0.91
N VAL A 7 -3.14 -3.31 -0.30
CA VAL A 7 -2.12 -3.37 0.76
C VAL A 7 -0.89 -4.13 0.26
N GLU A 8 0.29 -3.53 0.39
CA GLU A 8 1.58 -4.18 0.13
C GLU A 8 2.46 -4.08 1.38
N LEU A 9 3.02 -5.21 1.80
CA LEU A 9 3.84 -5.31 3.00
C LEU A 9 5.30 -5.60 2.64
N LYS A 10 6.22 -4.89 3.31
CA LYS A 10 7.67 -5.11 3.21
C LYS A 10 8.28 -5.39 4.58
N TYR A 11 9.33 -6.20 4.58
CA TYR A 11 10.06 -6.58 5.78
C TYR A 11 11.49 -6.03 5.81
N ASP A 12 11.99 -5.52 4.68
CA ASP A 12 13.36 -5.06 4.51
C ASP A 12 13.50 -3.81 3.63
N LYS A 13 12.41 -3.08 3.41
CA LYS A 13 12.40 -1.84 2.63
C LYS A 13 11.70 -0.72 3.41
N THR A 14 11.02 0.19 2.71
CA THR A 14 10.23 1.27 3.33
C THR A 14 8.78 1.19 2.89
N ALA A 15 7.87 1.76 3.68
CA ALA A 15 6.46 1.92 3.30
C ALA A 15 6.31 2.61 1.93
N GLY A 16 7.15 3.60 1.62
CA GLY A 16 7.18 4.26 0.33
C GLY A 16 7.53 3.32 -0.83
N THR A 17 8.49 2.40 -0.65
CA THR A 17 8.77 1.39 -1.70
C THR A 17 7.60 0.43 -1.93
N ALA A 18 6.81 0.13 -0.90
CA ALA A 18 5.60 -0.67 -1.04
C ALA A 18 4.53 0.08 -1.86
N LEU A 19 4.29 1.36 -1.58
CA LEU A 19 3.40 2.21 -2.37
C LEU A 19 3.85 2.34 -3.84
N GLN A 20 5.15 2.55 -4.07
CA GLN A 20 5.69 2.62 -5.43
C GLN A 20 5.53 1.29 -6.18
N GLN A 21 5.68 0.15 -5.50
CA GLN A 21 5.42 -1.14 -6.12
C GLN A 21 3.94 -1.30 -6.53
N ILE A 22 3.00 -0.86 -5.68
CA ILE A 22 1.56 -0.87 -6.01
C ILE A 22 1.29 -0.08 -7.31
N LYS A 23 1.89 1.11 -7.44
CA LYS A 23 1.78 1.97 -8.62
C LYS A 23 2.42 1.34 -9.85
N ASN A 24 3.67 0.89 -9.73
CA ASN A 24 4.46 0.36 -10.85
C ASN A 24 3.90 -0.95 -11.42
N ARG A 25 3.35 -1.83 -10.56
CA ARG A 25 2.70 -3.07 -11.00
C ARG A 25 1.27 -2.85 -11.49
N GLN A 26 0.82 -1.59 -11.53
CA GLN A 26 -0.52 -1.21 -11.95
C GLN A 26 -1.62 -2.03 -11.26
N TYR A 27 -1.50 -2.29 -9.96
CA TYR A 27 -2.58 -2.94 -9.19
C TYR A 27 -3.88 -2.10 -9.19
N THR A 28 -3.80 -0.83 -9.59
CA THR A 28 -4.95 0.01 -9.95
C THR A 28 -5.85 -0.61 -11.04
N GLN A 29 -5.31 -1.53 -11.85
CA GLN A 29 -6.07 -2.35 -12.79
C GLN A 29 -6.89 -3.43 -12.08
N ALA A 30 -6.35 -4.09 -11.06
CA ALA A 30 -7.07 -5.09 -10.27
C ALA A 30 -8.27 -4.47 -9.53
N VAL A 31 -8.18 -3.18 -9.20
CA VAL A 31 -9.28 -2.41 -8.59
C VAL A 31 -10.07 -1.55 -9.61
N LYS A 32 -10.10 -1.92 -10.90
CA LYS A 32 -10.90 -1.21 -11.92
C LYS A 32 -12.41 -1.30 -11.69
N GLY A 33 -12.90 -2.40 -11.13
CA GLY A 33 -14.34 -2.58 -10.83
C GLY A 33 -14.81 -1.94 -9.52
N TYR A 34 -13.91 -1.25 -8.81
CA TYR A 34 -14.15 -0.57 -7.54
C TYR A 34 -14.32 0.93 -7.78
N SER A 35 -15.12 1.59 -6.94
CA SER A 35 -15.50 3.00 -7.10
C SER A 35 -15.75 3.67 -5.75
N GLY A 36 -15.56 4.99 -5.71
CA GLY A 36 -15.52 5.74 -4.45
C GLY A 36 -14.11 5.72 -3.85
N GLU A 37 -14.02 5.72 -2.51
CA GLU A 37 -12.72 5.81 -1.85
C GLU A 37 -11.89 4.53 -2.03
N ILE A 38 -10.74 4.68 -2.67
CA ILE A 38 -9.76 3.62 -2.82
C ILE A 38 -8.46 4.09 -2.17
N LEU A 39 -7.94 3.28 -1.24
CA LEU A 39 -6.67 3.57 -0.56
C LEU A 39 -5.59 2.59 -1.01
N LEU A 40 -4.41 3.14 -1.32
CA LEU A 40 -3.18 2.38 -1.50
C LEU A 40 -2.40 2.47 -0.19
N VAL A 41 -2.05 1.32 0.37
CA VAL A 41 -1.45 1.21 1.71
C VAL A 41 -0.12 0.46 1.59
N GLY A 42 0.97 1.16 1.85
CA GLY A 42 2.30 0.58 1.97
C GLY A 42 2.68 0.42 3.43
N ILE A 43 2.97 -0.80 3.85
CA ILE A 43 3.40 -1.12 5.22
C ILE A 43 4.83 -1.66 5.18
N ASN A 44 5.64 -1.27 6.14
CA ASN A 44 6.94 -1.89 6.37
C ASN A 44 7.17 -2.17 7.85
N TYR A 45 7.82 -3.27 8.17
CA TYR A 45 8.45 -3.46 9.49
C TYR A 45 9.96 -3.57 9.35
N ASN A 46 10.69 -2.96 10.29
CA ASN A 46 12.15 -3.04 10.30
C ASN A 46 12.62 -4.37 10.91
N LYS A 47 12.92 -5.38 10.07
CA LYS A 47 13.41 -6.69 10.52
C LYS A 47 14.71 -6.65 11.33
N LYS A 48 15.52 -5.60 11.19
CA LYS A 48 16.82 -5.48 11.88
C LYS A 48 16.69 -4.96 13.30
N ASN A 49 15.56 -4.34 13.64
CA ASN A 49 15.29 -3.86 14.98
C ASN A 49 14.44 -4.90 15.72
N ARG A 50 14.84 -5.26 16.94
CA ARG A 50 14.16 -6.23 17.80
C ARG A 50 12.69 -5.87 18.05
N ASP A 51 12.39 -4.58 18.20
CA ASP A 51 11.05 -4.07 18.45
C ASP A 51 10.18 -4.08 17.19
N LYS A 52 10.77 -4.41 16.03
CA LYS A 52 10.14 -4.47 14.71
C LYS A 52 9.20 -3.27 14.47
N PRO A 53 9.69 -2.01 14.61
CA PRO A 53 8.85 -0.85 14.43
C PRO A 53 8.24 -0.87 13.02
N HIS A 54 6.94 -0.57 12.96
CA HIS A 54 6.17 -0.53 11.74
C HIS A 54 6.06 0.91 11.24
N SER A 55 6.19 1.09 9.93
CA SER A 55 5.84 2.33 9.24
C SER A 55 4.74 2.05 8.22
N CYS A 56 3.82 3.01 8.10
CA CYS A 56 2.69 2.93 7.19
C CYS A 56 2.61 4.24 6.40
N MET A 57 2.36 4.12 5.10
CA MET A 57 2.03 5.24 4.24
C MET A 57 0.75 4.91 3.49
N ILE A 58 -0.17 5.86 3.46
CA ILE A 58 -1.48 5.71 2.85
C ILE A 58 -1.62 6.81 1.80
N GLU A 59 -2.07 6.43 0.61
CA GLU A 59 -2.48 7.35 -0.44
C GLU A 59 -3.91 7.07 -0.85
N LYS A 60 -4.72 8.12 -0.95
CA LYS A 60 -6.07 8.04 -1.48
C LYS A 60 -6.03 8.32 -2.99
N ILE A 61 -6.74 7.49 -3.75
CA ILE A 61 -7.06 7.75 -5.15
C ILE A 61 -8.56 7.87 -5.28
N GLU A 62 -9.00 8.97 -5.87
CA GLU A 62 -10.41 9.20 -6.22
C GLU A 62 -10.67 8.67 -7.62
N LYS A 63 -11.68 7.81 -7.74
CA LYS A 63 -12.19 7.27 -9.00
C LYS A 63 -13.69 7.47 -9.08
#